data_AF-A0A7C2IQB2-F1
#
_entry.id   AF-A0A7C2IQB2-F1
#
_cell.length_a   1.000
_cell.length_b   1.000
_cell.length_c   1.000
_cell.angle_alpha   90.00
_cell.angle_beta   90.00
_cell.angle_gamma   90.00
#
_symmetry.space_group_name_H-M   'P 1'
#
loop_
_entity.id
_entity.type
_entity.pdbx_description
1 polymer ?
#
loop_
_entity_poly.entity_id
_entity_poly.type
_entity_poly.pdbx_seq_one_letter_code
_entity_poly.pdbx_strand_id
1 'polypeptide(L)'
;MSSPDSCDDPAGRIDGSERLCDLFRRLPGVIGVFMDRGMLCPGCPITPWHSVADACAEYGLDLPAFLAELGRAGGRGVRARAGSRSASAGADRSPRRDGGGLPRHPPSPRR
;
A
#
# COMPACT_ATOMS: atom_id res chain seq x y z
N MET A 1 -10.92 -22.97 -1.26
CA MET A 1 -10.40 -22.77 0.10
C MET A 1 -8.90 -22.99 0.03
N SER A 2 -8.13 -21.94 -0.24
CA SER A 2 -6.67 -22.00 -0.37
C SER A 2 -6.03 -21.48 0.92
N SER A 3 -5.02 -22.21 1.38
CA SER A 3 -4.50 -22.30 2.74
C SER A 3 -4.05 -21.00 3.45
N PRO A 4 -4.08 -20.97 4.80
CA PRO A 4 -3.39 -20.00 5.68
C PRO A 4 -1.87 -20.22 5.79
N ASP A 5 -1.27 -20.93 4.83
CA ASP A 5 0.13 -21.32 4.77
C ASP A 5 0.83 -20.49 3.67
N SER A 6 1.04 -19.20 3.95
CA SER A 6 1.95 -18.34 3.16
C SER A 6 2.90 -17.56 4.07
N CYS A 7 3.03 -18.03 5.32
CA CYS A 7 3.92 -17.46 6.33
C CYS A 7 5.35 -18.00 6.27
N ASP A 8 5.67 -18.93 5.35
CA ASP A 8 7.04 -19.40 5.17
C ASP A 8 7.68 -18.73 3.94
N ASP A 9 8.15 -17.49 4.14
CA ASP A 9 9.31 -16.98 3.38
C ASP A 9 10.55 -17.21 4.28
N PRO A 10 11.33 -18.28 4.07
CA PRO A 10 12.43 -18.70 4.95
C PRO A 10 13.67 -17.78 4.89
N ALA A 11 13.57 -16.65 4.21
CA ALA A 11 14.62 -15.67 4.15
C ALA A 11 14.16 -14.46 4.95
N GLY A 12 14.50 -14.40 6.25
CA GLY A 12 14.26 -13.25 7.15
C GLY A 12 14.94 -11.96 6.68
N ARG A 13 14.61 -11.49 5.49
CA ARG A 13 15.00 -10.28 4.80
C ARG A 13 13.81 -9.31 4.89
N ILE A 14 14.05 -8.06 4.61
CA ILE A 14 12.97 -7.06 4.51
C ILE A 14 12.63 -6.92 3.03
N ASP A 15 11.38 -7.17 2.67
CA ASP A 15 10.92 -7.13 1.28
C ASP A 15 10.01 -5.92 1.03
N GLY A 16 10.13 -5.30 -0.14
CA GLY A 16 9.31 -4.16 -0.53
C GLY A 16 7.81 -4.46 -0.59
N SER A 17 7.42 -5.72 -0.79
CA SER A 17 6.01 -6.14 -0.86
C SER A 17 5.43 -6.61 0.47
N GLU A 18 6.24 -6.70 1.52
CA GLU A 18 5.79 -7.06 2.87
C GLU A 18 4.87 -5.96 3.42
N ARG A 19 3.82 -6.37 4.12
CA ARG A 19 2.91 -5.45 4.81
C ARG A 19 3.59 -4.87 6.03
N LEU A 20 3.38 -3.58 6.28
CA LEU A 20 3.97 -2.88 7.41
C LEU A 20 3.57 -3.51 8.75
N CYS A 21 2.36 -4.05 8.89
CA CYS A 21 1.97 -4.75 10.12
C CYS A 21 2.86 -5.96 10.43
N ASP A 22 3.22 -6.72 9.39
CA ASP A 22 4.01 -7.95 9.53
C ASP A 22 5.47 -7.57 9.81
N LEU A 23 5.98 -6.55 9.10
CA LEU A 23 7.29 -5.99 9.33
C LEU A 23 7.45 -5.48 10.77
N PHE A 24 6.50 -4.70 11.29
CA PHE A 24 6.59 -4.13 12.66
C PHE A 24 6.46 -5.20 13.74
N ARG A 25 5.63 -6.23 13.53
CA ARG A 25 5.51 -7.37 14.45
C ARG A 25 6.80 -8.18 14.50
N ARG A 26 7.46 -8.36 13.36
CA ARG A 26 8.69 -9.14 13.23
C ARG A 26 9.94 -8.37 13.66
N LEU A 27 9.99 -7.07 13.39
CA LEU A 27 11.14 -6.19 13.58
C LEU A 27 10.69 -4.85 14.19
N PRO A 28 10.29 -4.79 15.47
CA PRO A 28 9.87 -3.54 16.09
C PRO A 28 10.98 -2.48 16.12
N GLY A 29 12.25 -2.89 16.07
CA GLY A 29 13.40 -1.97 15.99
C GLY A 29 13.42 -1.08 14.74
N VAL A 30 12.76 -1.47 13.65
CA VAL A 30 12.69 -0.61 12.45
C VAL A 30 11.67 0.51 12.56
N ILE A 31 10.78 0.49 13.56
CA ILE A 31 9.75 1.52 13.77
C ILE A 31 10.39 2.90 13.94
N GLY A 32 11.55 2.98 14.59
CA GLY A 32 12.32 4.24 14.73
C GLY A 32 12.63 4.90 13.39
N VAL A 33 13.02 4.11 12.38
CA VAL A 33 13.34 4.62 11.03
C VAL A 33 12.13 5.30 10.37
N PHE A 34 10.93 4.78 10.59
CA PHE A 34 9.69 5.40 10.10
C PHE A 34 9.41 6.71 10.84
N MET A 35 9.57 6.72 12.17
CA MET A 35 9.35 7.91 12.99
C MET A 35 10.35 9.03 12.70
N ASP A 36 11.63 8.69 12.50
CA ASP A 36 12.70 9.65 12.16
C ASP A 36 12.44 10.35 10.82
N ARG A 37 11.72 9.69 9.91
CA ARG A 37 11.27 10.24 8.62
C ARG A 37 9.91 10.94 8.70
N GLY A 38 9.29 11.03 9.88
CA GLY A 38 7.97 11.64 10.07
C GLY A 38 6.81 10.81 9.50
N MET A 39 7.01 9.52 9.27
CA MET A 39 5.97 8.65 8.73
C MET A 39 4.99 8.20 9.81
N LEU A 40 3.70 8.31 9.53
CA LEU A 40 2.62 7.96 10.47
C LEU A 40 2.23 6.47 10.44
N CYS A 41 2.91 5.68 9.62
CA CYS A 41 2.55 4.29 9.36
C CYS A 41 2.45 3.40 10.62
N PRO A 42 3.33 3.48 11.63
CA PRO A 42 3.21 2.63 12.82
C PRO A 42 1.88 2.77 13.59
N GLY A 43 1.22 3.93 13.50
CA GLY A 43 -0.06 4.20 14.16
C GLY A 43 -1.28 4.23 13.24
N CYS A 44 -1.11 3.98 11.94
CA CYS A 44 -2.19 4.11 10.97
C CYS A 44 -3.06 2.84 10.93
N PRO A 45 -4.41 2.95 10.91
CA PRO A 45 -5.28 1.77 10.82
C PRO A 45 -5.16 1.01 9.49
N ILE A 46 -4.62 1.64 8.43
CA ILE A 46 -4.45 0.99 7.11
C ILE A 46 -3.23 0.06 7.03
N THR A 47 -2.34 0.11 8.03
CA THR A 47 -1.08 -0.65 8.10
C THR A 47 -1.19 -2.16 7.80
N PRO A 48 -2.29 -2.87 8.13
CA PRO A 48 -2.48 -4.27 7.73
C PRO A 48 -2.58 -4.52 6.22
N TRP A 49 -2.81 -3.49 5.42
CA TRP A 49 -2.91 -3.57 3.96
C TRP A 49 -1.85 -2.74 3.23
N HIS A 50 -1.04 -2.00 3.97
CA HIS A 50 -0.08 -1.05 3.43
C HIS A 50 1.31 -1.70 3.35
N SER A 51 1.88 -1.84 2.15
CA SER A 51 3.23 -2.42 1.99
C SER A 51 4.34 -1.38 2.18
N VAL A 52 5.59 -1.85 2.31
CA VAL A 52 6.77 -0.96 2.33
C VAL A 52 6.87 -0.14 1.04
N ALA A 53 6.60 -0.76 -0.11
CA ALA A 53 6.62 -0.10 -1.41
C ALA A 53 5.52 0.98 -1.53
N ASP A 54 4.31 0.68 -1.07
CA ASP A 54 3.21 1.65 -1.06
C ASP A 54 3.54 2.84 -0.16
N ALA A 55 4.10 2.59 1.03
CA ALA A 55 4.54 3.66 1.92
C ALA A 55 5.68 4.49 1.32
N CYS A 56 6.60 3.89 0.57
CA CYS A 56 7.61 4.66 -0.15
C CYS A 56 6.96 5.53 -1.23
N ALA A 57 6.00 5.01 -1.99
CA ALA A 57 5.30 5.78 -3.01
C ALA A 57 4.50 6.96 -2.41
N GLU A 58 3.80 6.73 -1.30
CA GLU A 58 2.99 7.75 -0.62
C GLU A 58 3.86 8.89 -0.05
N TYR A 59 5.03 8.56 0.49
CA TYR A 59 5.95 9.53 1.11
C TYR A 59 7.07 10.02 0.16
N GLY A 60 7.04 9.61 -1.11
CA GLY A 60 8.04 10.02 -2.11
C GLY A 60 9.47 9.53 -1.82
N LEU A 61 9.60 8.35 -1.22
CA LEU A 61 10.89 7.74 -0.87
C LEU A 61 11.38 6.79 -1.98
N ASP A 62 12.71 6.74 -2.16
CA ASP A 62 13.34 5.70 -2.98
C ASP A 62 13.29 4.36 -2.24
N LEU A 63 12.52 3.41 -2.78
CA LEU A 63 12.30 2.10 -2.17
C LEU A 63 13.62 1.32 -1.92
N PRO A 64 14.56 1.21 -2.88
CA PRO A 64 15.85 0.57 -2.62
C PRO A 64 16.65 1.22 -1.48
N ALA A 65 16.76 2.55 -1.45
CA ALA A 65 17.49 3.27 -0.41
C ALA A 65 16.84 3.11 0.97
N PHE A 66 15.51 3.18 1.02
CA PHE A 66 14.76 2.99 2.26
C PHE A 66 14.89 1.57 2.79
N LEU A 67 14.76 0.56 1.91
CA LEU A 67 14.99 -0.83 2.29
C LEU A 67 16.39 -1.02 2.87
N ALA A 68 17.44 -0.47 2.25
CA ALA A 68 18.81 -0.56 2.77
C ALA A 68 18.96 0.04 4.18
N GLU A 69 18.26 1.14 4.47
CA GLU A 69 18.19 1.71 5.81
C GLU A 69 17.50 0.79 6.81
N LEU A 70 16.35 0.23 6.46
CA LEU A 70 15.65 -0.76 7.28
C LEU A 70 16.52 -1.99 7.54
N GLY A 71 17.27 -2.45 6.54
CA GLY A 71 18.20 -3.56 6.67
C GLY A 71 19.33 -3.27 7.67
N ARG A 72 19.87 -2.05 7.66
CA ARG A 72 20.87 -1.60 8.64
C ARG A 72 20.29 -1.55 10.06
N ALA A 73 19.10 -0.96 10.23
CA ALA A 73 18.44 -0.87 11.53
C ALA A 73 18.02 -2.22 12.10
N GLY A 74 17.54 -3.13 11.23
CA GLY A 74 17.06 -4.45 11.61
C GLY A 74 18.14 -5.55 11.65
N GLY A 75 19.37 -5.27 11.18
CA GLY A 75 20.43 -6.27 11.02
C GLY A 75 20.07 -7.38 10.02
N ARG A 76 19.34 -7.04 8.95
CA ARG A 76 18.71 -7.98 8.02
C ARG A 76 19.05 -7.64 6.57
N GLY A 77 19.12 -8.65 5.71
CA GLY A 77 19.19 -8.44 4.26
C GLY A 77 17.89 -7.83 3.71
N VAL A 78 17.92 -7.30 2.48
CA VAL A 78 16.78 -6.58 1.89
C VAL A 78 16.48 -7.04 0.47
N ARG A 79 15.23 -6.90 0.02
CA ARG A 79 14.84 -7.17 -1.37
C ARG A 79 13.81 -6.15 -1.87
N ALA A 80 14.17 -5.44 -2.93
CA ALA A 80 13.33 -4.40 -3.55
C ALA A 80 12.31 -4.96 -4.54
N ARG A 81 11.56 -6.02 -4.18
CA ARG A 81 10.36 -6.34 -4.97
C ARG A 81 9.24 -5.40 -4.58
N ALA A 82 8.91 -4.46 -5.46
CA ALA A 82 7.57 -3.90 -5.49
C ALA A 82 6.63 -5.06 -5.86
N GLY A 83 5.71 -5.42 -4.97
CA GLY A 83 4.91 -6.65 -5.10
C GLY A 83 4.26 -6.79 -6.47
N SER A 84 4.50 -7.91 -7.14
CA SER A 84 3.70 -8.32 -8.28
C SER A 84 2.34 -8.79 -7.77
N ARG A 85 1.38 -7.86 -7.68
CA ARG A 85 -0.07 -8.08 -7.46
C ARG A 85 -0.45 -8.70 -6.09
N SER A 86 -0.96 -7.84 -5.22
CA SER A 86 -2.17 -8.15 -4.44
C SER A 86 -3.12 -6.97 -4.57
N ALA A 87 -4.06 -7.11 -5.49
CA ALA A 87 -5.24 -6.29 -5.52
C ALA A 87 -6.03 -6.53 -4.21
N SER A 88 -6.02 -5.56 -3.30
CA SER A 88 -7.29 -4.96 -2.93
C SER A 88 -7.64 -4.05 -4.11
N ALA A 89 -8.43 -4.47 -5.09
CA ALA A 89 -9.88 -4.57 -4.94
C ALA A 89 -10.45 -3.46 -4.02
N GLY A 90 -9.94 -2.24 -4.15
CA GLY A 90 -10.73 -1.03 -3.98
C GLY A 90 -11.58 -0.82 -5.24
N ALA A 91 -12.52 -1.72 -5.49
CA ALA A 91 -13.66 -1.42 -6.35
C ALA A 91 -14.60 -0.48 -5.58
N ASP A 92 -14.15 0.75 -5.34
CA ASP A 92 -15.02 1.92 -5.27
C ASP A 92 -14.42 2.94 -6.25
N ARG A 93 -14.59 2.65 -7.53
CA ARG A 93 -14.86 3.72 -8.49
C ARG A 93 -16.37 3.69 -8.67
N SER A 94 -17.11 4.23 -7.71
CA SER A 94 -18.46 4.70 -7.98
C SER A 94 -18.35 5.57 -9.24
N PRO A 95 -18.97 5.20 -10.39
CA PRO A 95 -19.23 6.21 -11.38
C PRO A 95 -20.08 7.24 -10.64
N ARG A 96 -19.69 8.52 -10.70
CA ARG A 96 -20.62 9.58 -10.31
C ARG A 96 -21.91 9.27 -11.06
N ARG A 97 -23.01 9.04 -10.33
CA ARG A 97 -24.33 9.06 -10.94
C ARG A 97 -24.49 10.46 -11.50
N ASP A 98 -24.33 10.61 -12.81
CA ASP A 98 -24.87 11.75 -13.51
C ASP A 98 -26.39 11.62 -13.39
N GLY A 99 -26.93 12.34 -12.40
CA GLY A 99 -28.36 12.47 -12.19
C GLY A 99 -29.02 12.95 -13.47
N GLY A 100 -30.13 12.33 -13.83
CA GLY A 100 -30.85 12.58 -15.07
C GLY A 100 -31.21 14.06 -15.30
N GLY A 101 -30.93 14.53 -16.50
CA GLY A 101 -31.53 15.73 -17.08
C GLY A 101 -32.56 15.34 -18.14
N LEU A 102 -33.82 15.55 -17.78
CA LEU A 102 -35.09 15.59 -18.53
C LEU A 102 -35.09 15.38 -20.07
N PRO A 103 -36.15 14.74 -20.63
CA PRO A 103 -36.30 14.62 -22.08
C PRO A 103 -36.47 15.99 -22.74
N ARG A 104 -35.71 16.24 -23.80
CA ARG A 104 -35.80 17.44 -24.62
C ARG A 104 -37.05 17.32 -25.50
N HIS A 105 -38.06 18.15 -25.24
CA HIS A 105 -39.21 18.32 -26.14
C HIS A 105 -38.73 18.80 -27.53
N PRO A 106 -39.34 18.33 -28.63
CA PRO A 106 -39.06 18.87 -29.96
C PRO A 106 -39.67 20.27 -30.13
N PRO A 107 -39.05 21.16 -30.92
CA PRO A 107 -39.64 22.47 -31.21
C PRO A 107 -40.87 22.32 -32.11
N SER A 108 -41.95 23.02 -31.76
CA SER A 108 -43.17 23.13 -32.57
C SER A 108 -42.91 23.90 -33.86
N PRO A 109 -43.54 23.55 -35.00
CA PRO A 109 -43.45 24.33 -36.22
C PRO A 109 -44.24 25.63 -36.08
N ARG A 110 -43.60 26.78 -36.36
CA ARG A 110 -44.33 28.03 -36.60
C ARG A 110 -44.64 28.14 -38.09
N ARG A 111 -45.89 28.54 -38.31
CA ARG A 111 -46.65 28.72 -39.55
C ARG A 111 -46.03 29.73 -40.51
#